data_AF-A0A191VZG1-F1
#
_entry.id   AF-A0A191VZG1-F1
#
_cell.length_a   1.000
_cell.length_b   1.000
_cell.length_c   1.000
_cell.angle_alpha   90.00
_cell.angle_beta   90.00
_cell.angle_gamma   90.00
#
_symmetry.space_group_name_H-M   'P 1'
#
loop_
_entity.id
_entity.type
_entity.pdbx_description
1 polymer ?
#
loop_
_entity_poly.entity_id
_entity_poly.type
_entity_poly.pdbx_seq_one_letter_code
_entity_poly.pdbx_strand_id
1 'polypeptide(L)'
;DIVRGRDLYLGDNGKDRLEENLRKIFKKIYDKLDGKKGKKQDAKERYKDDNGGNYYQLREDWWNNNRKMVWYAITCGAAGGEYFRKTCGTGTPTNKQCRCTTRVVPTYFDYVPQFLRWFDEWAEDFCTKRKHKLQNAIKICRGTDSSGKKLYCDLNGFDCTQTAKGKNQRFSNDECYKCSLPCDHFVHWIDNQKKEFLKQKNRYQNEISVKSRQKRNASKKDYKGYVKQFYEKFQDEYGDVETFLGKLSEEQICKNQPYNEIG
;
A
#
# COMPACT_ATOMS: atom_id res chain seq x y z
N ASP A 1 11.13 -5.99 0.35
CA ASP A 1 11.69 -5.82 -1.01
C ASP A 1 13.07 -5.21 -1.06
N ILE A 2 13.42 -4.25 -0.20
CA ILE A 2 14.75 -3.62 -0.14
C ILE A 2 15.88 -4.67 -0.10
N VAL A 3 15.86 -5.57 0.90
CA VAL A 3 16.86 -6.64 1.03
C VAL A 3 17.01 -7.48 -0.24
N ARG A 4 15.90 -7.70 -0.96
CA ARG A 4 15.82 -8.53 -2.17
C ARG A 4 16.15 -7.78 -3.46
N GLY A 5 16.45 -6.48 -3.38
CA GLY A 5 16.70 -5.64 -4.55
C GLY A 5 15.47 -5.44 -5.44
N ARG A 6 14.25 -5.53 -4.88
CA ARG A 6 12.98 -5.38 -5.59
C ARG A 6 12.22 -4.11 -5.30
N ASP A 7 12.80 -3.27 -4.45
CA ASP A 7 12.14 -2.05 -4.01
C ASP A 7 12.05 -1.03 -5.15
N LEU A 8 10.85 -0.50 -5.38
CA LEU A 8 10.47 0.39 -6.47
C LEU A 8 10.67 1.88 -6.14
N TYR A 9 10.99 2.23 -4.89
CA TYR A 9 11.09 3.62 -4.47
C TYR A 9 12.33 4.28 -5.11
N LEU A 10 12.19 5.31 -5.94
CA LEU A 10 13.34 5.90 -6.65
C LEU A 10 13.91 7.16 -5.97
N GLY A 11 13.41 7.52 -4.79
CA GLY A 11 13.78 8.76 -4.11
C GLY A 11 15.07 8.65 -3.29
N ASP A 12 15.83 9.75 -3.28
CA ASP A 12 17.03 10.03 -2.47
C ASP A 12 18.31 9.22 -2.79
N ASN A 13 19.46 9.90 -2.73
CA ASN A 13 20.81 9.36 -2.92
C ASN A 13 21.15 8.28 -1.88
N GLY A 14 20.47 8.30 -0.72
CA GLY A 14 20.65 7.32 0.36
C GLY A 14 20.27 5.89 -0.04
N LYS A 15 19.29 5.72 -0.95
CA LYS A 15 18.89 4.39 -1.43
C LYS A 15 20.00 3.72 -2.23
N ASP A 16 20.67 4.46 -3.11
CA ASP A 16 21.74 3.92 -3.94
C ASP A 16 22.89 3.41 -3.07
N ARG A 17 23.24 4.16 -2.03
CA ARG A 17 24.25 3.73 -1.03
C ARG A 17 23.81 2.47 -0.29
N LEU A 18 22.55 2.37 0.10
CA LEU A 18 22.02 1.18 0.77
C LEU A 18 22.06 -0.05 -0.15
N GLU A 19 21.60 0.08 -1.40
CA GLU A 19 21.60 -1.00 -2.37
C GLU A 19 23.02 -1.43 -2.75
N GLU A 20 23.95 -0.49 -2.90
CA GLU A 20 25.38 -0.79 -3.12
C GLU A 20 25.98 -1.58 -1.95
N ASN A 21 25.66 -1.19 -0.71
CA ASN A 21 26.10 -1.89 0.49
C ASN A 21 25.51 -3.31 0.56
N LEU A 22 24.23 -3.48 0.23
CA LEU A 22 23.59 -4.80 0.16
C LEU A 22 24.29 -5.67 -0.88
N ARG A 23 24.61 -5.15 -2.08
CA ARG A 23 25.37 -5.89 -3.10
C ARG A 23 26.73 -6.33 -2.57
N LYS A 24 27.46 -5.45 -1.89
CA LYS A 24 28.77 -5.79 -1.27
C LYS A 24 28.63 -6.88 -0.20
N ILE A 25 27.58 -6.83 0.63
CA ILE A 25 27.32 -7.86 1.64
C ILE A 25 26.99 -9.20 0.99
N PHE A 26 26.08 -9.23 0.02
CA PHE A 26 25.69 -10.46 -0.65
C PHE A 26 26.81 -11.06 -1.50
N LYS A 27 27.69 -10.24 -2.08
CA LYS A 27 28.95 -10.70 -2.67
C LYS A 27 29.81 -11.45 -1.64
N LYS A 28 30.04 -10.88 -0.47
CA LYS A 28 30.81 -11.54 0.61
C LYS A 28 30.15 -12.84 1.09
N ILE A 29 28.81 -12.90 1.14
CA ILE A 29 28.07 -14.12 1.47
C ILE A 29 28.29 -15.17 0.38
N TYR A 30 28.13 -14.79 -0.89
CA TYR A 30 28.36 -15.65 -2.06
C TYR A 30 29.77 -16.24 -2.08
N ASP A 31 30.79 -15.39 -1.87
CA ASP A 31 32.20 -15.80 -1.83
C ASP A 31 32.47 -16.83 -0.72
N LYS A 32 31.71 -16.76 0.38
CA LYS A 32 31.78 -17.67 1.53
C LYS A 32 30.78 -18.83 1.49
N LEU A 33 30.08 -19.06 0.37
CA LEU A 33 29.27 -20.27 0.15
C LEU A 33 30.16 -21.50 -0.04
N ASP A 34 31.03 -21.77 0.91
CA ASP A 34 31.90 -22.94 0.94
C ASP A 34 31.13 -24.05 1.63
N GLY A 35 30.53 -24.95 0.85
CA GLY A 35 29.78 -26.08 1.37
C GLY A 35 30.59 -26.92 2.36
N LYS A 36 29.92 -27.51 3.38
CA LYS A 36 30.52 -28.56 4.21
C LYS A 36 30.97 -29.71 3.30
N LYS A 37 32.23 -30.16 3.47
CA LYS A 37 32.89 -31.34 2.87
C LYS A 37 32.08 -32.06 1.77
N GLY A 38 32.30 -31.68 0.50
CA GLY A 38 31.85 -32.45 -0.68
C GLY A 38 30.80 -31.80 -1.60
N LYS A 39 30.12 -30.71 -1.20
CA LYS A 39 29.08 -30.03 -2.00
C LYS A 39 29.44 -28.59 -2.40
N LYS A 40 30.73 -28.31 -2.64
CA LYS A 40 31.24 -26.93 -2.83
C LYS A 40 30.83 -26.31 -4.17
N GLN A 41 30.73 -27.11 -5.23
CA GLN A 41 30.45 -26.63 -6.57
C GLN A 41 28.96 -26.30 -6.75
N ASP A 42 28.08 -27.07 -6.11
CA ASP A 42 26.62 -26.97 -6.30
C ASP A 42 26.01 -25.65 -5.80
N ALA A 43 26.48 -25.11 -4.67
CA ALA A 43 25.89 -23.90 -4.08
C ALA A 43 26.29 -22.62 -4.82
N LYS A 44 27.59 -22.46 -5.13
CA LYS A 44 28.08 -21.31 -5.91
C LYS A 44 27.56 -21.34 -7.35
N GLU A 45 27.40 -22.53 -7.94
CA GLU A 45 26.78 -22.68 -9.27
C GLU A 45 25.28 -22.35 -9.22
N ARG A 46 24.55 -22.84 -8.21
CA ARG A 46 23.11 -22.52 -8.03
C ARG A 46 22.86 -21.02 -7.92
N TYR A 47 23.68 -20.32 -7.15
CA TYR A 47 23.52 -18.87 -6.92
C TYR A 47 24.40 -18.01 -7.82
N LYS A 48 24.96 -18.59 -8.87
CA LYS A 48 25.79 -17.87 -9.82
C LYS A 48 25.01 -16.71 -10.41
N ASP A 49 25.57 -15.52 -10.28
CA ASP A 49 24.92 -14.29 -10.70
C ASP A 49 25.55 -13.73 -11.97
N ASP A 50 25.08 -14.23 -13.11
CA ASP A 50 25.48 -13.73 -14.43
C ASP A 50 24.92 -12.32 -14.73
N ASN A 51 24.11 -11.76 -13.81
CA ASN A 51 23.33 -10.52 -13.97
C ASN A 51 23.94 -9.30 -13.25
N GLY A 52 25.26 -9.28 -13.05
CA GLY A 52 25.97 -8.07 -12.64
C GLY A 52 26.09 -7.83 -11.13
N GLY A 53 26.04 -8.89 -10.31
CA GLY A 53 26.37 -8.83 -8.88
C GLY A 53 25.24 -8.38 -7.96
N ASN A 54 23.99 -8.54 -8.37
CA ASN A 54 22.82 -8.31 -7.50
C ASN A 54 22.41 -9.55 -6.68
N TYR A 55 22.78 -10.76 -7.12
CA TYR A 55 22.54 -12.02 -6.42
C TYR A 55 21.06 -12.28 -6.09
N TYR A 56 20.14 -11.98 -7.02
CA TYR A 56 18.69 -12.05 -6.76
C TYR A 56 18.23 -13.37 -6.14
N GLN A 57 18.67 -14.52 -6.67
CA GLN A 57 18.29 -15.83 -6.13
C GLN A 57 18.80 -16.04 -4.69
N LEU A 58 20.04 -15.64 -4.41
CA LEU A 58 20.62 -15.72 -3.07
C LEU A 58 19.89 -14.81 -2.08
N ARG A 59 19.53 -13.59 -2.50
CA ARG A 59 18.78 -12.63 -1.68
C ARG A 59 17.37 -13.12 -1.36
N GLU A 60 16.68 -13.74 -2.32
CA GLU A 60 15.36 -14.34 -2.13
C GLU A 60 15.40 -15.51 -1.14
N ASP A 61 16.34 -16.43 -1.32
CA ASP A 61 16.49 -17.60 -0.44
C ASP A 61 16.95 -17.16 0.96
N TRP A 62 17.83 -16.15 1.06
CA TRP A 62 18.20 -15.54 2.33
C TRP A 62 16.98 -14.92 3.02
N TRP A 63 16.13 -14.18 2.32
CA TRP A 63 14.91 -13.61 2.90
C TRP A 63 13.97 -14.71 3.39
N ASN A 64 13.72 -15.74 2.58
CA ASN A 64 12.86 -16.86 2.96
C ASN A 64 13.35 -17.56 4.24
N ASN A 65 14.66 -17.74 4.39
CA ASN A 65 15.25 -18.37 5.57
C ASN A 65 15.21 -17.47 6.82
N ASN A 66 15.34 -16.15 6.67
CA ASN A 66 15.50 -15.21 7.79
C ASN A 66 14.24 -14.43 8.15
N ARG A 67 13.19 -14.41 7.31
CA ARG A 67 11.96 -13.61 7.52
C ARG A 67 11.28 -13.84 8.87
N LYS A 68 11.37 -15.06 9.43
CA LYS A 68 10.85 -15.37 10.78
C LYS A 68 11.55 -14.56 11.88
N MET A 69 12.87 -14.45 11.80
CA MET A 69 13.67 -13.68 12.75
C MET A 69 13.47 -12.18 12.55
N VAL A 70 13.35 -11.72 11.31
CA VAL A 70 13.01 -10.32 11.01
C VAL A 70 11.63 -9.97 11.58
N TRP A 71 10.62 -10.82 11.38
CA TRP A 71 9.28 -10.63 11.95
C TRP A 71 9.33 -10.58 13.48
N TYR A 72 10.10 -11.46 14.10
CA TYR A 72 10.32 -11.42 15.54
C TYR A 72 10.91 -10.07 15.96
N ALA A 73 11.99 -9.61 15.34
CA ALA A 73 12.63 -8.34 15.69
C ALA A 73 11.68 -7.14 15.58
N ILE A 74 10.93 -7.00 14.48
CA ILE A 74 10.03 -5.85 14.29
C ILE A 74 8.83 -5.85 15.25
N THR A 75 8.45 -7.03 15.75
CA THR A 75 7.32 -7.19 16.68
C THR A 75 7.74 -7.19 18.15
N CYS A 76 9.04 -7.05 18.47
CA CYS A 76 9.51 -7.05 19.86
C CYS A 76 8.89 -5.94 20.71
N GLY A 77 8.66 -4.76 20.13
CA GLY A 77 8.06 -3.60 20.79
C GLY A 77 6.58 -3.39 20.50
N ALA A 78 5.86 -4.38 19.96
CA ALA A 78 4.45 -4.22 19.62
C ALA A 78 3.61 -3.94 20.89
N ALA A 79 2.85 -2.84 20.87
CA ALA A 79 2.11 -2.31 22.01
C ALA A 79 0.80 -3.08 22.34
N GLY A 80 0.80 -4.40 22.14
CA GLY A 80 -0.37 -5.22 22.46
C GLY A 80 -1.42 -5.26 21.36
N GLY A 81 -1.16 -5.99 20.27
CA GLY A 81 -2.10 -6.17 19.16
C GLY A 81 -2.09 -7.57 18.56
N GLU A 82 -3.19 -7.94 17.93
CA GLU A 82 -3.30 -9.16 17.13
C GLU A 82 -3.26 -8.79 15.63
N TYR A 83 -2.65 -9.65 14.82
CA TYR A 83 -2.76 -9.55 13.37
C TYR A 83 -4.21 -9.81 12.96
N PHE A 84 -4.77 -8.88 12.20
CA PHE A 84 -6.19 -8.87 11.84
C PHE A 84 -6.68 -10.12 11.09
N ARG A 85 -5.77 -10.88 10.46
CA ARG A 85 -6.09 -12.17 9.85
C ARG A 85 -5.70 -13.32 10.78
N LYS A 86 -6.63 -14.24 11.00
CA LYS A 86 -6.37 -15.47 11.75
C LYS A 86 -5.65 -16.49 10.87
N THR A 87 -4.33 -16.36 10.79
CA THR A 87 -3.47 -17.14 9.88
C THR A 87 -2.48 -18.06 10.60
N CYS A 88 -2.52 -18.09 11.95
CA CYS A 88 -1.62 -18.94 12.70
C CYS A 88 -2.10 -20.40 12.65
N GLY A 89 -1.31 -21.28 12.01
CA GLY A 89 -1.61 -22.71 11.94
C GLY A 89 -2.98 -22.97 11.29
N THR A 90 -3.91 -23.55 12.06
CA THR A 90 -5.29 -23.89 11.63
C THR A 90 -6.27 -22.70 11.71
N GLY A 91 -5.78 -21.47 11.50
CA GLY A 91 -6.61 -20.27 11.58
C GLY A 91 -6.81 -19.71 12.98
N THR A 92 -5.80 -19.86 13.85
CA THR A 92 -5.77 -19.21 15.16
C THR A 92 -5.31 -17.75 15.06
N PRO A 93 -5.73 -16.86 15.97
CA PRO A 93 -5.21 -15.50 16.04
C PRO A 93 -3.75 -15.51 16.53
N THR A 94 -3.04 -14.43 16.23
CA THR A 94 -1.74 -14.18 16.88
C THR A 94 -1.94 -13.77 18.33
N ASN A 95 -0.90 -13.88 19.15
CA ASN A 95 -0.88 -13.23 20.46
C ASN A 95 -0.73 -11.70 20.34
N LYS A 96 -0.73 -11.02 21.50
CA LYS A 96 -0.57 -9.55 21.67
C LYS A 96 0.70 -8.93 21.07
N GLN A 97 1.62 -9.72 20.52
CA GLN A 97 2.80 -9.22 19.82
C GLN A 97 2.71 -9.45 18.32
N CYS A 98 1.51 -9.65 17.76
CA CYS A 98 1.33 -10.04 16.36
C CYS A 98 2.14 -11.31 15.98
N ARG A 99 2.35 -12.24 16.93
CA ARG A 99 3.12 -13.48 16.73
C ARG A 99 2.24 -14.71 16.87
N CYS A 100 2.47 -15.69 15.99
CA CYS A 100 1.96 -17.03 16.20
C CYS A 100 2.77 -17.76 17.27
N THR A 101 2.11 -18.54 18.13
CA THR A 101 2.80 -19.41 19.11
C THR A 101 3.77 -20.38 18.43
N THR A 102 3.43 -20.85 17.23
CA THR A 102 4.26 -21.71 16.37
C THR A 102 5.45 -20.98 15.72
N ARG A 103 5.63 -19.67 15.99
CA ARG A 103 6.68 -18.81 15.43
C ARG A 103 6.69 -18.72 13.90
N VAL A 104 5.56 -19.06 13.28
CA VAL A 104 5.31 -18.79 11.85
C VAL A 104 5.00 -17.30 11.68
N VAL A 105 5.43 -16.73 10.55
CA VAL A 105 5.07 -15.35 10.18
C VAL A 105 3.59 -15.34 9.76
N PRO A 106 2.71 -14.57 10.41
CA PRO A 106 1.28 -14.60 10.15
C PRO A 106 0.87 -13.96 8.81
N THR A 107 1.82 -13.37 8.08
CA THR A 107 1.54 -12.69 6.82
C THR A 107 2.38 -13.24 5.67
N TYR A 108 1.85 -13.10 4.45
CA TYR A 108 2.55 -13.37 3.20
C TYR A 108 2.64 -12.11 2.33
N PHE A 109 2.43 -10.93 2.91
CA PHE A 109 2.46 -9.65 2.20
C PHE A 109 3.82 -9.40 1.52
N ASP A 110 4.91 -9.92 2.10
CA ASP A 110 6.24 -9.92 1.49
C ASP A 110 6.37 -10.78 0.22
N TYR A 111 5.36 -11.57 -0.16
CA TYR A 111 5.29 -12.27 -1.44
C TYR A 111 4.20 -11.71 -2.39
N VAL A 112 3.55 -10.62 -2.01
CA VAL A 112 2.68 -9.83 -2.90
C VAL A 112 3.55 -8.83 -3.68
N PRO A 113 3.35 -8.59 -4.97
CA PRO A 113 4.06 -7.53 -5.70
C PRO A 113 3.93 -6.16 -5.02
N GLN A 114 5.03 -5.40 -4.93
CA GLN A 114 5.05 -4.12 -4.19
C GLN A 114 4.04 -3.11 -4.70
N PHE A 115 3.82 -3.05 -6.02
CA PHE A 115 2.82 -2.16 -6.60
C PHE A 115 1.41 -2.44 -6.05
N LEU A 116 1.00 -3.71 -5.95
CA LEU A 116 -0.33 -4.06 -5.44
C LEU A 116 -0.45 -3.70 -3.95
N ARG A 117 0.60 -3.92 -3.15
CA ARG A 117 0.61 -3.49 -1.74
C ARG A 117 0.48 -1.98 -1.57
N TRP A 118 1.16 -1.20 -2.41
CA TRP A 118 1.06 0.26 -2.36
C TRP A 118 -0.30 0.75 -2.84
N PHE A 119 -0.95 0.04 -3.76
CA PHE A 119 -2.30 0.39 -4.20
C PHE A 119 -3.34 0.09 -3.12
N ASP A 120 -3.21 -1.05 -2.43
CA ASP A 120 -3.99 -1.44 -1.24
C ASP A 120 -3.82 -0.38 -0.14
N GLU A 121 -2.57 -0.05 0.23
CA GLU A 121 -2.24 0.97 1.24
C GLU A 121 -2.76 2.37 0.85
N TRP A 122 -2.65 2.75 -0.42
CA TRP A 122 -3.19 4.02 -0.91
C TRP A 122 -4.71 4.07 -0.80
N ALA A 123 -5.42 2.97 -1.09
CA ALA A 123 -6.87 2.91 -1.00
C ALA A 123 -7.35 3.06 0.45
N GLU A 124 -6.71 2.34 1.39
CA GLU A 124 -7.00 2.42 2.82
C GLU A 124 -6.78 3.85 3.36
N ASP A 125 -5.63 4.46 3.04
CA ASP A 125 -5.28 5.82 3.46
C ASP A 125 -6.21 6.86 2.83
N PHE A 126 -6.55 6.71 1.54
CA PHE A 126 -7.51 7.55 0.84
C PHE A 126 -8.89 7.52 1.53
N CYS A 127 -9.44 6.32 1.79
CA CYS A 127 -10.74 6.16 2.43
C CYS A 127 -10.75 6.76 3.85
N THR A 128 -9.69 6.53 4.62
CA THR A 128 -9.50 7.10 5.96
C THR A 128 -9.47 8.63 5.93
N LYS A 129 -8.61 9.22 5.09
CA LYS A 129 -8.49 10.68 4.96
C LYS A 129 -9.77 11.31 4.41
N ARG A 130 -10.41 10.68 3.43
CA ARG A 130 -11.69 11.11 2.88
C ARG A 130 -12.75 11.17 3.98
N LYS A 131 -12.84 10.14 4.83
CA LYS A 131 -13.79 10.10 5.94
C LYS A 131 -13.59 11.27 6.90
N HIS A 132 -12.36 11.47 7.39
CA HIS A 132 -12.06 12.58 8.32
C HIS A 132 -12.30 13.96 7.71
N LYS A 133 -11.90 14.17 6.44
CA LYS A 133 -12.13 15.45 5.76
C LYS A 133 -13.61 15.74 5.58
N LEU A 134 -14.42 14.74 5.21
CA LEU A 134 -15.86 14.89 5.08
C LEU A 134 -16.55 15.10 6.42
N GLN A 135 -16.18 14.37 7.47
CA GLN A 135 -16.69 14.60 8.82
C GLN A 135 -16.42 16.03 9.29
N ASN A 136 -15.20 16.55 9.04
CA ASN A 136 -14.86 17.93 9.35
C ASN A 136 -15.71 18.93 8.56
N ALA A 137 -15.87 18.72 7.25
CA ALA A 137 -16.71 19.56 6.41
C ALA A 137 -18.19 19.54 6.84
N ILE A 138 -18.74 18.36 7.15
CA ILE A 138 -20.12 18.20 7.64
C ILE A 138 -20.31 18.95 8.96
N LYS A 139 -19.38 18.78 9.92
CA LYS A 139 -19.45 19.46 11.22
C LYS A 139 -19.49 20.98 11.05
N ILE A 140 -18.65 21.54 10.18
CA ILE A 140 -18.55 22.99 9.99
C ILE A 140 -19.72 23.54 9.15
N CYS A 141 -20.14 22.84 8.10
CA CYS A 141 -21.11 23.36 7.13
C CYS A 141 -22.58 22.99 7.43
N ARG A 142 -22.79 21.87 8.13
CA ARG A 142 -24.11 21.23 8.36
C ARG A 142 -24.33 20.86 9.84
N GLY A 143 -23.40 21.21 10.72
CA GLY A 143 -23.49 20.94 12.15
C GLY A 143 -24.36 21.97 12.89
N THR A 144 -23.89 22.40 14.04
CA THR A 144 -24.58 23.35 14.91
C THR A 144 -23.58 24.40 15.38
N ASP A 145 -23.98 25.67 15.38
CA ASP A 145 -23.13 26.75 15.88
C ASP A 145 -23.14 26.85 17.42
N SER A 146 -22.38 27.79 17.96
CA SER A 146 -22.27 28.04 19.41
C SER A 146 -23.60 28.41 20.08
N SER A 147 -24.60 28.84 19.31
CA SER A 147 -25.93 29.20 19.81
C SER A 147 -26.93 28.04 19.79
N GLY A 148 -26.54 26.87 19.25
CA GLY A 148 -27.44 25.74 19.07
C GLY A 148 -28.23 25.79 17.75
N LYS A 149 -27.96 26.76 16.85
CA LYS A 149 -28.62 26.85 15.56
C LYS A 149 -28.00 25.85 14.57
N LYS A 150 -28.85 25.07 13.91
CA LYS A 150 -28.43 24.18 12.82
C LYS A 150 -27.89 24.99 11.64
N LEU A 151 -26.72 24.61 11.16
CA LEU A 151 -26.08 25.23 10.02
C LEU A 151 -26.55 24.58 8.71
N TYR A 152 -26.73 25.40 7.68
CA TYR A 152 -27.00 24.92 6.34
C TYR A 152 -26.26 25.80 5.33
N CYS A 153 -24.95 25.67 5.28
CA CYS A 153 -24.07 26.53 4.48
C CYS A 153 -23.73 25.93 3.10
N ASP A 154 -23.44 26.75 2.09
CA ASP A 154 -22.80 26.30 0.86
C ASP A 154 -21.28 26.51 0.85
N LEU A 155 -20.63 25.97 -0.19
CA LEU A 155 -19.18 26.06 -0.37
C LEU A 155 -18.66 27.49 -0.54
N ASN A 156 -19.52 28.45 -0.88
CA ASN A 156 -19.13 29.85 -1.05
C ASN A 156 -19.34 30.65 0.26
N GLY A 157 -19.79 29.99 1.33
CA GLY A 157 -20.02 30.59 2.62
C GLY A 157 -21.36 31.30 2.76
N PHE A 158 -22.37 30.91 1.98
CA PHE A 158 -23.74 31.43 2.12
C PHE A 158 -24.62 30.50 2.96
N ASP A 159 -25.47 31.08 3.81
CA ASP A 159 -26.54 30.37 4.53
C ASP A 159 -27.67 30.06 3.56
N CYS A 160 -27.79 28.79 3.18
CA CYS A 160 -28.80 28.32 2.25
C CYS A 160 -30.22 28.36 2.81
N THR A 161 -30.43 28.53 4.12
CA THR A 161 -31.78 28.71 4.68
C THR A 161 -32.37 30.08 4.35
N GLN A 162 -31.50 31.08 4.15
CA GLN A 162 -31.89 32.47 3.90
C GLN A 162 -31.54 32.93 2.46
N THR A 163 -30.67 32.19 1.77
CA THR A 163 -30.28 32.47 0.39
C THR A 163 -31.40 32.09 -0.58
N ALA A 164 -31.94 33.09 -1.29
CA ALA A 164 -32.89 32.88 -2.39
C ALA A 164 -32.17 33.05 -3.73
N LYS A 165 -31.53 31.98 -4.23
CA LYS A 165 -30.76 32.00 -5.51
C LYS A 165 -31.59 32.51 -6.69
N GLY A 166 -32.85 32.11 -6.80
CA GLY A 166 -33.76 32.58 -7.85
C GLY A 166 -34.14 34.07 -7.77
N LYS A 167 -33.86 34.73 -6.64
CA LYS A 167 -34.06 36.18 -6.43
C LYS A 167 -32.74 36.96 -6.36
N ASN A 168 -31.60 36.32 -6.68
CA ASN A 168 -30.25 36.87 -6.53
C ASN A 168 -29.90 37.36 -5.11
N GLN A 169 -30.58 36.85 -4.08
CA GLN A 169 -30.29 37.18 -2.69
C GLN A 169 -29.33 36.15 -2.10
N ARG A 170 -28.17 36.60 -1.62
CA ARG A 170 -27.16 35.78 -0.96
C ARG A 170 -27.00 36.26 0.47
N PHE A 171 -27.21 35.37 1.42
CA PHE A 171 -27.02 35.68 2.83
C PHE A 171 -25.70 35.06 3.28
N SER A 172 -24.76 35.91 3.68
CA SER A 172 -23.48 35.47 4.25
C SER A 172 -23.46 35.76 5.74
N ASN A 173 -22.90 34.84 6.52
CA ASN A 173 -22.60 35.05 7.93
C ASN A 173 -21.24 34.40 8.25
N ASP A 174 -20.65 34.82 9.36
CA ASP A 174 -19.31 34.37 9.77
C ASP A 174 -19.24 32.85 9.94
N GLU A 175 -20.32 32.23 10.41
CA GLU A 175 -20.39 30.77 10.59
C GLU A 175 -20.36 30.03 9.24
N CYS A 176 -21.12 30.48 8.24
CA CYS A 176 -21.06 29.86 6.91
C CYS A 176 -19.78 30.19 6.16
N TYR A 177 -19.17 31.36 6.38
CA TYR A 177 -17.87 31.66 5.77
C TYR A 177 -16.80 30.62 6.13
N LYS A 178 -16.85 30.05 7.35
CA LYS A 178 -15.96 28.95 7.77
C LYS A 178 -16.12 27.68 6.93
N CYS A 179 -17.26 27.48 6.26
CA CYS A 179 -17.51 26.32 5.41
C CYS A 179 -16.66 26.31 4.13
N SER A 180 -16.30 27.49 3.61
CA SER A 180 -15.52 27.61 2.37
C SER A 180 -14.16 26.94 2.51
N LEU A 181 -13.51 27.08 3.67
CA LEU A 181 -12.17 26.53 3.92
C LEU A 181 -12.10 24.99 3.81
N PRO A 182 -12.86 24.19 4.59
CA PRO A 182 -12.82 22.73 4.46
C PRO A 182 -13.32 22.24 3.10
N CYS A 183 -14.27 22.95 2.46
CA CYS A 183 -14.77 22.59 1.14
C CYS A 183 -13.71 22.78 0.05
N ASP A 184 -13.07 23.94 -0.01
CA ASP A 184 -12.04 24.27 -1.00
C ASP A 184 -10.83 23.33 -0.89
N HIS A 185 -10.30 23.16 0.33
CA HIS A 185 -9.21 22.21 0.57
C HIS A 185 -9.59 20.76 0.23
N PHE A 186 -10.84 20.37 0.46
CA PHE A 186 -11.30 19.04 0.07
C PHE A 186 -11.35 18.86 -1.44
N VAL A 187 -11.83 19.86 -2.20
CA VAL A 187 -11.88 19.84 -3.67
C VAL A 187 -10.47 19.73 -4.26
N HIS A 188 -9.53 20.56 -3.81
CA HIS A 188 -8.15 20.47 -4.29
C HIS A 188 -7.48 19.14 -3.93
N TRP A 189 -7.75 18.62 -2.73
CA TRP A 189 -7.23 17.33 -2.30
C TRP A 189 -7.80 16.18 -3.14
N ILE A 190 -9.13 16.13 -3.34
CA ILE A 190 -9.77 15.03 -4.09
C ILE A 190 -9.35 15.02 -5.56
N ASP A 191 -9.12 16.19 -6.15
CA ASP A 191 -8.61 16.30 -7.52
C ASP A 191 -7.20 15.70 -7.66
N ASN A 192 -6.33 15.92 -6.67
CA ASN A 192 -5.01 15.31 -6.65
C ASN A 192 -5.09 13.79 -6.43
N GLN A 193 -5.97 13.34 -5.53
CA GLN A 193 -6.22 11.91 -5.32
C GLN A 193 -6.75 11.22 -6.60
N LYS A 194 -7.61 11.89 -7.37
CA LYS A 194 -8.07 11.40 -8.67
C LYS A 194 -6.92 11.20 -9.65
N LYS A 195 -5.96 12.12 -9.71
CA LYS A 195 -4.78 11.98 -10.58
C LYS A 195 -3.90 10.80 -10.17
N GLU A 196 -3.69 10.61 -8.87
CA GLU A 196 -2.96 9.46 -8.32
C GLU A 196 -3.66 8.14 -8.65
N PHE A 197 -4.97 8.07 -8.41
CA PHE A 197 -5.80 6.91 -8.73
C PHE A 197 -5.69 6.52 -10.21
N LEU A 198 -5.82 7.48 -11.13
CA LEU A 198 -5.72 7.20 -12.57
C LEU A 198 -4.34 6.65 -12.96
N LYS A 199 -3.27 7.16 -12.36
CA LYS A 199 -1.91 6.62 -12.58
C LYS A 199 -1.80 5.17 -12.09
N GLN A 200 -2.35 4.86 -10.93
CA GLN A 200 -2.34 3.52 -10.36
C GLN A 200 -3.20 2.55 -11.20
N LYS A 201 -4.39 2.97 -11.62
CA LYS A 201 -5.27 2.20 -12.52
C LYS A 201 -4.57 1.87 -13.84
N ASN A 202 -3.95 2.85 -14.48
CA ASN A 202 -3.20 2.63 -15.72
C ASN A 202 -2.00 1.70 -15.51
N ARG A 203 -1.28 1.84 -14.38
CA ARG A 203 -0.19 0.94 -14.04
C ARG A 203 -0.68 -0.50 -13.84
N TYR A 204 -1.80 -0.69 -13.14
CA TYR A 204 -2.40 -2.00 -12.94
C TYR A 204 -2.68 -2.70 -14.27
N GLN A 205 -3.34 -2.00 -15.20
CA GLN A 205 -3.60 -2.52 -16.55
C GLN A 205 -2.30 -2.91 -17.28
N ASN A 206 -1.24 -2.12 -17.13
CA ASN A 206 0.06 -2.44 -17.72
C ASN A 206 0.71 -3.68 -17.11
N GLU A 207 0.66 -3.86 -15.79
CA GLU A 207 1.27 -5.01 -15.09
C GLU A 207 0.49 -6.32 -15.35
N ILE A 208 -0.84 -6.24 -15.52
CA ILE A 208 -1.69 -7.41 -15.82
C ILE A 208 -1.66 -7.79 -17.31
N SER A 209 -1.51 -6.83 -18.21
CA SER A 209 -1.48 -7.07 -19.67
C SER A 209 -0.16 -7.62 -20.21
N VAL A 210 0.86 -7.86 -19.35
CA VAL A 210 2.20 -8.36 -19.72
C VAL A 210 2.18 -9.77 -20.35
N LYS A 211 1.02 -10.39 -20.58
CA LYS A 211 0.87 -11.46 -21.57
C LYS A 211 1.19 -11.04 -23.03
N SER A 212 1.34 -9.75 -23.37
CA SER A 212 1.41 -9.33 -24.80
C SER A 212 2.70 -8.66 -25.32
N ARG A 213 3.63 -8.14 -24.50
CA ARG A 213 4.88 -7.57 -25.02
C ARG A 213 6.09 -7.95 -24.15
N GLN A 214 6.88 -8.91 -24.66
CA GLN A 214 8.29 -9.00 -24.30
C GLN A 214 8.91 -7.61 -24.55
N LYS A 215 9.27 -6.88 -23.49
CA LYS A 215 10.16 -5.73 -23.62
C LYS A 215 11.49 -6.27 -24.16
N ARG A 216 11.71 -6.09 -25.46
CA ARG A 216 13.01 -6.30 -26.10
C ARG A 216 13.95 -5.24 -25.54
N ASN A 217 14.83 -5.68 -24.63
CA ASN A 217 16.21 -5.24 -24.40
C ASN A 217 16.56 -5.23 -22.91
N ALA A 218 17.02 -6.37 -22.41
CA ALA A 218 18.36 -6.55 -21.83
C ALA A 218 18.53 -8.04 -21.50
N SER A 219 19.44 -8.69 -22.23
CA SER A 219 20.30 -9.83 -21.85
C SER A 219 19.91 -10.72 -20.64
N LYS A 220 19.90 -12.03 -20.91
CA LYS A 220 20.22 -13.18 -20.02
C LYS A 220 19.13 -13.79 -19.09
N LYS A 221 18.89 -15.08 -19.35
CA LYS A 221 18.35 -16.16 -18.47
C LYS A 221 17.46 -15.73 -17.28
N ASP A 222 16.18 -15.55 -17.60
CA ASP A 222 15.02 -16.26 -17.03
C ASP A 222 14.96 -16.59 -15.53
N TYR A 223 15.32 -15.66 -14.62
CA TYR A 223 14.67 -15.69 -13.30
C TYR A 223 13.26 -15.08 -13.42
N LYS A 224 12.29 -15.91 -13.82
CA LYS A 224 10.86 -15.62 -13.65
C LYS A 224 10.54 -15.66 -12.15
N GLY A 225 10.87 -14.59 -11.45
CA GLY A 225 10.68 -14.50 -10.00
C GLY A 225 9.23 -14.65 -9.56
N TYR A 226 9.04 -14.76 -8.24
CA TYR A 226 7.72 -14.95 -7.62
C TYR A 226 6.67 -13.92 -8.11
N VAL A 227 7.09 -12.70 -8.46
CA VAL A 227 6.21 -11.63 -8.99
C VAL A 227 5.51 -12.07 -10.27
N LYS A 228 6.23 -12.73 -11.19
CA LYS A 228 5.62 -13.20 -12.44
C LYS A 228 4.60 -14.31 -12.17
N GLN A 229 4.98 -15.29 -11.34
CA GLN A 229 4.10 -16.39 -10.94
C GLN A 229 2.87 -15.86 -10.20
N PHE A 230 3.02 -14.81 -9.41
CA PHE A 230 1.93 -14.12 -8.74
C PHE A 230 0.96 -13.56 -9.78
N TYR A 231 1.42 -12.73 -10.72
CA TYR A 231 0.54 -12.14 -11.74
C TYR A 231 -0.09 -13.19 -12.68
N GLU A 232 0.63 -14.27 -13.00
CA GLU A 232 0.06 -15.38 -13.79
C GLU A 232 -1.14 -16.02 -13.08
N LYS A 233 -1.04 -16.30 -11.78
CA LYS A 233 -2.17 -16.83 -10.98
C LYS A 233 -3.24 -15.77 -10.73
N PHE A 234 -2.83 -14.54 -10.46
CA PHE A 234 -3.71 -13.45 -10.10
C PHE A 234 -4.56 -12.99 -11.29
N GLN A 235 -4.07 -13.12 -12.52
CA GLN A 235 -4.82 -12.76 -13.71
C GLN A 235 -6.05 -13.65 -13.93
N ASP A 236 -6.00 -14.92 -13.51
CA ASP A 236 -7.12 -15.84 -13.73
C ASP A 236 -8.36 -15.43 -12.89
N GLU A 237 -8.15 -14.79 -11.74
CA GLU A 237 -9.22 -14.31 -10.85
C GLU A 237 -9.46 -12.79 -10.94
N TYR A 238 -8.41 -12.00 -11.16
CA TYR A 238 -8.41 -10.53 -11.08
C TYR A 238 -7.84 -9.87 -12.36
N GLY A 239 -7.97 -10.54 -13.51
CA GLY A 239 -7.47 -10.05 -14.79
C GLY A 239 -8.09 -8.73 -15.25
N ASP A 240 -9.27 -8.39 -14.74
CA ASP A 240 -9.92 -7.10 -14.94
C ASP A 240 -9.66 -6.14 -13.78
N VAL A 241 -9.44 -4.86 -14.11
CA VAL A 241 -9.16 -3.82 -13.12
C VAL A 241 -10.39 -3.51 -12.28
N GLU A 242 -11.61 -3.60 -12.84
CA GLU A 242 -12.82 -3.32 -12.06
C GLU A 242 -13.07 -4.41 -11.02
N THR A 243 -12.77 -5.69 -11.32
CA THR A 243 -12.82 -6.77 -10.33
C THR A 243 -11.89 -6.50 -9.14
N PHE A 244 -10.65 -6.06 -9.40
CA PHE A 244 -9.70 -5.70 -8.34
C PHE A 244 -10.16 -4.47 -7.54
N LEU A 245 -10.62 -3.43 -8.22
CA LEU A 245 -11.18 -2.23 -7.57
C LEU A 245 -12.41 -2.55 -6.72
N GLY A 246 -13.25 -3.49 -7.18
CA GLY A 246 -14.36 -4.04 -6.39
C GLY A 246 -13.88 -4.61 -5.06
N LYS A 247 -12.78 -5.37 -5.05
CA LYS A 247 -12.18 -5.88 -3.81
C LYS A 247 -11.59 -4.79 -2.92
N LEU A 248 -10.92 -3.79 -3.48
CA LEU A 248 -10.45 -2.65 -2.70
C LEU A 248 -11.62 -1.90 -2.05
N SER A 249 -12.75 -1.77 -2.75
CA SER A 249 -13.95 -1.13 -2.20
C SER A 249 -14.58 -1.91 -1.05
N GLU A 250 -14.27 -3.20 -0.93
CA GLU A 250 -14.76 -4.08 0.13
C GLU A 250 -14.01 -3.96 1.47
N GLU A 251 -12.94 -3.15 1.54
CA GLU A 251 -12.27 -2.87 2.81
C GLU A 251 -13.20 -2.14 3.79
N GLN A 252 -13.13 -2.46 5.09
CA GLN A 252 -14.07 -1.94 6.09
C GLN A 252 -14.18 -0.40 6.06
N ILE A 253 -13.04 0.29 5.93
CA ILE A 253 -13.00 1.76 5.91
C ILE A 253 -13.55 2.35 4.60
N CYS A 254 -13.47 1.61 3.49
CA CYS A 254 -13.99 2.03 2.19
C CYS A 254 -15.46 1.67 2.00
N LYS A 255 -15.94 0.60 2.64
CA LYS A 255 -17.35 0.17 2.65
C LYS A 255 -18.27 1.17 3.34
N ASN A 256 -17.83 1.71 4.47
CA ASN A 256 -18.68 2.56 5.30
C ASN A 256 -18.74 3.98 4.74
N GLN A 257 -19.96 4.49 4.54
CA GLN A 257 -20.14 5.89 4.16
C GLN A 257 -19.79 6.81 5.35
N PRO A 258 -19.11 7.95 5.10
CA PRO A 258 -18.61 8.82 6.16
C PRO A 258 -19.70 9.41 7.07
N TYR A 259 -20.94 9.47 6.60
CA TYR A 259 -22.08 10.07 7.30
C TYR A 259 -22.89 9.05 8.11
N ASN A 260 -22.66 7.74 7.95
CA ASN A 260 -23.41 6.71 8.68
C ASN A 260 -23.09 6.68 10.19
N GLU A 261 -22.05 7.38 10.63
CA GLU A 261 -21.62 7.47 12.04
C GLU A 261 -21.96 8.83 12.69
N ILE A 262 -22.63 9.73 11.96
CA ILE A 262 -23.02 11.07 12.42
C ILE A 262 -24.53 11.11 12.77
N GLY A 263 -25.21 9.96 12.71
CA GLY A 263 -26.64 9.78 13.02
C GLY A 263 -26.88 9.27 14.43
#